data_AF-A0A2S2BUN3-F1
#
_entry.id   AF-A0A2S2BUN3-F1
#
_cell.length_a   1.000
_cell.length_b   1.000
_cell.length_c   1.000
_cell.angle_alpha   90.00
_cell.angle_beta   90.00
_cell.angle_gamma   90.00
#
_symmetry.space_group_name_H-M   'P 1'
#
loop_
_entity.id
_entity.type
_entity.pdbx_description
1 polymer ?
#
loop_
_entity_poly.entity_id
_entity_poly.type
_entity_poly.pdbx_seq_one_letter_code
_entity_poly.pdbx_strand_id
1 'polypeptide(L)'
;MAGTDVSPGSVADERAAEERYNPYTGRRVVPGVEDSVPTAAQLGLEPPRFCESCGRRMVVQISPDGWWAKCSRHGVFDSIGLARR
;
A
#
# COMPACT_ATOMS: atom_id res chain seq x y z
N MET A 1 -15.18 -49.20 7.41
CA MET A 1 -13.80 -48.78 7.09
C MET A 1 -13.69 -48.62 5.59
N ALA A 2 -13.77 -47.39 5.11
CA ALA A 2 -13.35 -46.94 3.78
C ALA A 2 -13.43 -45.41 3.81
N GLY A 3 -12.34 -44.79 4.27
CA GLY A 3 -12.15 -43.36 4.09
C GLY A 3 -11.84 -43.11 2.61
N THR A 4 -12.46 -42.10 2.04
CA THR A 4 -11.96 -41.48 0.81
C THR A 4 -11.61 -40.06 1.17
N ASP A 5 -10.32 -39.81 1.02
CA ASP A 5 -9.55 -38.62 1.33
C ASP A 5 -10.13 -37.37 0.65
N VAL A 6 -10.62 -36.42 1.44
CA VAL A 6 -10.74 -35.02 0.98
C VAL A 6 -9.38 -34.39 1.19
N SER A 7 -8.57 -34.44 0.15
CA SER A 7 -7.41 -33.57 -0.01
C SER A 7 -7.90 -32.12 -0.16
N PRO A 8 -7.54 -31.16 0.71
CA PRO A 8 -7.60 -29.77 0.33
C PRO A 8 -6.44 -29.50 -0.63
N GLY A 9 -6.77 -29.30 -1.91
CA GLY A 9 -5.85 -28.70 -2.87
C GLY A 9 -5.28 -27.42 -2.26
N SER A 10 -3.95 -27.36 -2.17
CA SER A 10 -3.16 -26.31 -1.58
C SER A 10 -3.49 -24.93 -2.16
N VAL A 11 -3.98 -24.01 -1.33
CA VAL A 11 -4.15 -22.55 -1.56
C VAL A 11 -2.80 -21.80 -1.72
N ALA A 12 -1.80 -22.46 -2.30
CA ALA A 12 -0.49 -21.90 -2.58
C ALA A 12 -0.49 -21.00 -3.84
N ASP A 13 -1.53 -21.11 -4.67
CA ASP A 13 -1.66 -20.43 -5.97
C ASP A 13 -2.55 -19.17 -5.94
N GLU A 14 -3.12 -18.82 -4.78
CA GLU A 14 -3.81 -17.54 -4.49
C GLU A 14 -2.92 -16.56 -3.68
N ARG A 15 -1.64 -16.91 -3.48
CA ARG A 15 -0.71 -16.20 -2.57
C ARG A 15 -0.04 -14.95 -3.16
N ALA A 16 -0.49 -14.49 -4.32
CA ALA A 16 0.00 -13.29 -4.99
C ALA A 16 -1.13 -12.33 -5.39
N ALA A 17 -2.27 -12.36 -4.68
CA ALA A 17 -3.22 -11.25 -4.71
C ALA A 17 -2.55 -10.01 -4.10
N GLU A 18 -1.77 -9.32 -4.93
CA GLU A 18 -1.15 -8.01 -4.77
C GLU A 18 -0.60 -7.72 -3.37
N GLU A 19 0.67 -8.08 -3.12
CA GLU A 19 1.38 -7.68 -1.89
C GLU A 19 1.31 -6.16 -1.72
N ARG A 20 0.36 -5.68 -0.90
CA ARG A 20 0.15 -4.26 -0.63
C ARG A 20 0.89 -3.84 0.62
N TYR A 21 1.28 -2.58 0.64
CA TYR A 21 1.97 -1.95 1.75
C TYR A 21 1.17 -0.74 2.21
N ASN A 22 1.15 -0.51 3.53
CA ASN A 22 0.60 0.72 4.07
C ASN A 22 1.45 1.91 3.60
N PRO A 23 0.86 2.90 2.93
CA PRO A 23 1.61 4.02 2.35
C PRO A 23 2.23 4.97 3.39
N TYR A 24 1.80 4.91 4.65
CA TYR A 24 2.25 5.79 5.73
C TYR A 24 3.28 5.14 6.64
N THR A 25 3.17 3.82 6.87
CA THR A 25 4.09 3.07 7.75
C THR A 25 5.11 2.22 6.99
N GLY A 26 4.81 1.85 5.74
CA GLY A 26 5.62 0.95 4.92
C GLY A 26 5.48 -0.52 5.28
N ARG A 27 4.60 -0.88 6.22
CA ARG A 27 4.37 -2.28 6.62
C ARG A 27 3.54 -3.01 5.56
N ARG A 28 3.82 -4.30 5.39
CA ARG A 28 3.00 -5.18 4.55
C ARG A 28 1.60 -5.30 5.14
N VAL A 29 0.59 -5.19 4.30
CA VAL A 29 -0.80 -5.46 4.66
C VAL A 29 -0.95 -6.98 4.78
N VAL A 30 -1.18 -7.46 6.00
CA VAL A 30 -1.40 -8.87 6.27
C VAL A 30 -2.84 -9.04 6.76
N PRO A 31 -3.64 -9.94 6.16
CA PRO A 31 -5.02 -10.17 6.60
C PRO A 31 -5.09 -10.50 8.09
N GLY A 32 -5.98 -9.81 8.81
CA GLY A 32 -6.17 -10.00 10.26
C GLY A 32 -5.15 -9.28 11.15
N VAL A 33 -4.16 -8.59 10.58
CA VAL A 33 -3.21 -7.75 11.33
C VAL A 33 -3.57 -6.29 11.11
N GLU A 34 -3.91 -5.59 12.19
CA GLU A 34 -4.21 -4.16 12.13
C GLU A 34 -2.90 -3.35 12.03
N ASP A 35 -2.85 -2.42 11.06
CA ASP A 35 -1.78 -1.45 10.96
C ASP A 35 -2.35 -0.04 11.03
N SER A 36 -2.23 0.57 12.20
CA SER A 36 -2.81 1.88 12.49
C SER A 36 -2.20 2.96 11.59
N VAL A 37 -3.08 3.68 10.87
CA VAL A 37 -2.71 4.85 10.09
C VAL A 37 -2.64 6.06 11.03
N PRO A 38 -1.59 6.89 11.00
CA PRO A 38 -1.51 8.10 11.81
C PRO A 38 -2.72 9.01 11.60
N THR A 39 -3.22 9.66 12.66
CA THR A 39 -4.39 10.55 12.57
C THR A 39 -4.23 11.65 11.52
N ALA A 40 -3.02 12.22 11.38
CA ALA A 40 -2.72 13.23 10.36
C ALA A 40 -2.93 12.70 8.93
N ALA A 41 -2.56 11.44 8.68
CA ALA A 41 -2.78 10.77 7.40
C ALA A 41 -4.27 10.49 7.15
N GLN A 42 -5.02 10.08 8.18
CA GLN A 42 -6.49 9.91 8.09
C GLN A 42 -7.21 11.23 7.75
N LEU A 43 -6.68 12.36 8.21
CA LEU A 43 -7.16 13.70 7.89
C LEU A 43 -6.66 14.23 6.54
N GLY A 44 -5.88 13.46 5.78
CA GLY A 44 -5.31 13.88 4.49
C GLY A 44 -4.20 14.94 4.58
N LEU A 45 -3.69 15.21 5.78
CA LEU A 45 -2.68 16.24 6.04
C LEU A 45 -1.25 15.73 5.82
N GLU A 46 -1.05 14.42 5.80
CA GLU A 46 0.27 13.81 5.62
C GLU A 46 0.36 13.11 4.25
N PRO A 47 1.40 13.38 3.45
CA PRO A 47 1.66 12.64 2.21
C PRO A 47 2.06 11.18 2.48
N PRO A 48 1.73 10.25 1.57
CA PRO A 48 2.22 8.89 1.60
C PRO A 48 3.74 8.89 1.43
N ARG A 49 4.44 8.16 2.29
CA ARG A 49 5.91 8.05 2.30
C ARG A 49 6.41 6.76 1.68
N PHE A 50 5.54 5.78 1.51
CA PHE A 50 5.85 4.45 0.99
C PHE A 50 4.93 4.09 -0.16
N CYS A 51 5.49 3.44 -1.18
CA CYS A 51 4.71 2.99 -2.32
C CYS A 51 3.83 1.80 -1.92
N GLU A 52 2.53 1.89 -2.16
CA GLU A 52 1.58 0.83 -1.82
C GLU A 52 1.86 -0.50 -2.54
N SER A 53 2.46 -0.46 -3.74
CA SER A 53 2.73 -1.65 -4.55
C SER A 53 4.04 -2.36 -4.19
N CYS A 54 4.98 -1.71 -3.49
CA CYS A 54 6.28 -2.35 -3.19
C CYS A 54 6.97 -1.97 -1.89
N GLY A 55 6.36 -1.10 -1.07
CA GLY A 55 6.89 -0.69 0.24
C GLY A 55 8.15 0.17 0.19
N ARG A 56 8.63 0.59 -0.99
CA ARG A 56 9.79 1.50 -1.09
C ARG A 56 9.43 2.89 -0.60
N ARG A 57 10.36 3.52 0.12
CA ARG A 57 10.26 4.94 0.44
C ARG A 57 10.24 5.76 -0.85
N MET A 58 9.30 6.70 -0.90
CA MET A 58 9.12 7.62 -2.00
C MET A 58 9.82 8.94 -1.72
N VAL A 59 10.18 9.67 -2.77
CA VAL A 59 10.53 11.09 -2.65
C VAL A 59 9.23 11.87 -2.56
N VAL A 60 9.11 12.70 -1.53
CA VAL A 60 7.91 13.50 -1.28
C VAL A 60 8.28 14.97 -1.38
N GLN A 61 7.45 15.75 -2.08
CA GLN A 61 7.53 17.20 -2.07
C GLN A 61 6.17 17.78 -1.69
N ILE A 62 6.22 18.75 -0.77
CA ILE A 62 5.07 19.48 -0.25
C ILE A 62 5.10 20.89 -0.87
N SER A 63 3.93 21.38 -1.24
CA SER A 63 3.63 22.72 -1.71
C SER A 63 2.43 23.27 -0.93
N PRO A 64 2.18 24.59 -0.92
CA PRO A 64 1.01 25.14 -0.25
C PRO A 64 -0.32 24.54 -0.73
N ASP A 65 -0.39 24.21 -2.02
CA ASP A 65 -1.61 23.66 -2.64
C ASP A 65 -1.73 22.15 -2.47
N GLY A 66 -0.67 21.43 -2.08
CA GLY A 66 -0.75 19.98 -1.96
C GLY A 66 0.63 19.31 -1.98
N TRP A 67 0.66 18.02 -2.30
CA TRP A 67 1.90 17.25 -2.35
C TRP A 67 1.94 16.31 -3.55
N TRP A 68 3.16 15.92 -3.91
CA TRP A 68 3.40 14.76 -4.77
C TRP A 68 4.42 13.83 -4.13
N ALA A 69 4.26 12.53 -4.40
CA ALA A 69 5.15 11.48 -3.94
C ALA A 69 5.53 10.59 -5.13
N LYS A 70 6.82 10.33 -5.33
CA LYS A 70 7.32 9.50 -6.44
C LYS A 70 7.99 8.23 -5.94
N CYS A 71 7.46 7.10 -6.38
CA CYS A 71 8.15 5.82 -6.37
C CYS A 71 9.10 5.74 -7.57
N SER A 72 10.33 5.28 -7.34
CA SER A 72 11.29 5.03 -8.43
C SER A 72 10.85 3.94 -9.41
N ARG A 73 9.88 3.10 -9.03
CA ARG A 73 9.35 2.00 -9.87
C ARG A 73 7.93 2.22 -10.37
N HIS A 74 7.04 2.72 -9.51
CA HIS A 74 5.60 2.76 -9.79
C HIS A 74 5.06 4.15 -10.15
N GLY A 75 5.93 5.15 -10.26
CA GLY A 75 5.55 6.48 -10.74
C GLY A 75 5.16 7.45 -9.62
N VAL A 76 4.32 8.43 -9.98
CA VAL A 76 3.98 9.59 -9.13
C VAL A 76 2.54 9.47 -8.64
N PHE A 77 2.33 9.80 -7.38
CA PHE A 77 1.05 10.00 -6.72
C PHE A 77 0.94 11.49 -6.35
N ASP A 78 -0.20 12.11 -6.54
CA ASP A 78 -0.43 13.50 -6.18
C ASP A 78 -1.72 13.65 -5.35
N SER A 79 -1.77 14.71 -4.54
CA SER A 79 -2.97 15.09 -3.80
C SER A 79 -3.93 15.95 -4.62
N ILE A 80 -3.47 16.49 -5.75
CA ILE A 80 -4.24 17.35 -6.65
C ILE A 80 -3.99 16.88 -8.08
N GLY A 81 -5.00 16.23 -8.66
CA GLY A 81 -4.99 15.75 -10.05
C GLY A 81 -4.97 16.85 -11.12
N LEU A 82 -4.65 18.10 -10.77
CA LEU A 82 -4.64 19.25 -11.68
C LEU A 82 -3.77 20.41 -11.17
N ALA A 83 -2.49 20.19 -10.87
CA ALA A 83 -1.57 21.27 -10.51
C ALA A 83 -0.19 21.15 -11.17
N ARG A 84 -0.14 20.83 -12.47
CA ARG A 84 1.08 20.94 -13.26
C ARG A 84 0.76 21.62 -14.60
N ARG A 85 1.06 22.91 -14.67
CA ARG A 85 1.31 23.63 -15.93
C ARG A 85 2.80 23.56 -16.23
#